data_AF-A0A2V9HLP3-F1
#
_entry.id   AF-A0A2V9HLP3-F1
#
_cell.length_a   1.000
_cell.length_b   1.000
_cell.length_c   1.000
_cell.angle_alpha   90.00
_cell.angle_beta   90.00
_cell.angle_gamma   90.00
#
_symmetry.space_group_name_H-M   'P 1'
#
loop_
_entity.id
_entity.type
_entity.pdbx_description
1 polymer ?
#
loop_
_entity_poly.entity_id
_entity_poly.type
_entity_poly.pdbx_seq_one_letter_code
_entity_poly.pdbx_strand_id
1 'polypeptide(L)'
;MRKTWNIWLGAVTIAGLLVCASGVAAGQGSQQGQGSKSQPPAQPSDKPKTPEVTPLTLDVPAPVNAEEEAAYKAFQAVNPNDAAKKIETGEAFLQKYPESRYRPPVYGALTFAYVQVGNMQKMQEVGEKEIALTPSDVSTLALMGQTLPRSWKSSAPDAMQVLAKAEQYSKQAIEIAPTLSRPENMTEEAFASARNQALAMAHSGLGLVYVRRGKHAEAIPELEQAVKIDPNPDPVNYYLLGITNKITSHFDDAVAAFNKCAAMTGPMQGTCKTQAEDAKKLGATQLSAPK
;
A
#
# COMPACT_ATOMS: atom_id res chain seq x y z
N MET A 1 26.49 0.34 13.19
CA MET A 1 25.57 1.43 13.61
C MET A 1 24.33 1.35 12.74
N ARG A 2 23.19 0.92 13.28
CA ARG A 2 21.92 0.81 12.54
C ARG A 2 21.35 2.23 12.40
N LYS A 3 21.29 2.77 11.17
CA LYS A 3 20.61 4.04 10.89
C LYS A 3 19.10 3.81 11.06
N THR A 4 18.51 4.45 12.06
CA THR A 4 17.06 4.52 12.22
C THR A 4 16.47 5.36 11.09
N TRP A 5 15.60 4.75 10.28
CA TRP A 5 14.71 5.49 9.39
C TRP A 5 13.73 6.27 10.26
N ASN A 6 13.90 7.59 10.36
CA ASN A 6 12.93 8.46 11.01
C ASN A 6 11.73 8.61 10.09
N ILE A 7 10.76 7.69 10.22
CA ILE A 7 9.42 7.87 9.69
C ILE A 7 8.61 8.58 10.76
N TRP A 8 8.32 9.86 10.51
CA TRP A 8 7.35 10.62 11.30
C TRP A 8 5.95 10.17 10.91
N LEU A 9 5.45 9.11 11.54
CA LEU A 9 4.01 8.82 11.58
C LEU A 9 3.44 9.49 12.83
N GLY A 10 3.04 10.74 12.67
CA GLY A 10 2.21 11.45 13.63
C GLY A 10 0.88 10.72 13.77
N ALA A 11 0.57 10.32 15.00
CA ALA A 11 -0.66 9.65 15.38
C ALA A 11 -1.89 10.52 15.10
N VAL A 12 -2.78 10.08 14.21
CA VAL A 12 -4.24 10.20 14.39
C VAL A 12 -4.94 9.09 13.59
N THR A 13 -5.65 8.19 14.26
CA THR A 13 -6.70 7.37 13.62
C THR A 13 -7.99 7.57 14.40
N ILE A 14 -9.05 7.96 13.69
CA ILE A 14 -10.43 7.94 14.18
C ILE A 14 -11.19 7.04 13.21
N ALA A 15 -11.93 6.10 13.79
CA ALA A 15 -12.87 5.25 13.10
C ALA A 15 -14.01 6.09 12.51
N GLY A 16 -14.27 5.93 11.21
CA GLY A 16 -15.42 6.53 10.53
C GLY A 16 -15.87 5.64 9.39
N LEU A 17 -16.89 4.82 9.65
CA LEU A 17 -17.63 4.06 8.65
C LEU A 17 -18.34 5.03 7.69
N LEU A 18 -18.06 4.94 6.39
CA LEU A 18 -18.93 5.48 5.34
C LEU A 18 -19.50 4.30 4.55
N VAL A 19 -20.73 3.94 4.87
CA VAL A 19 -21.57 3.05 4.05
C VAL A 19 -22.15 3.91 2.92
N CYS A 20 -21.68 3.69 1.70
CA CYS A 20 -22.33 4.23 0.51
C CYS A 20 -23.58 3.40 0.19
N ALA A 21 -24.76 3.97 0.44
CA ALA A 21 -26.02 3.41 -0.06
C ALA A 21 -26.17 3.78 -1.55
N SER A 22 -26.08 2.77 -2.43
CA SER A 22 -26.44 2.87 -3.84
C SER A 22 -27.97 2.82 -3.98
N GLY A 23 -28.60 3.98 -4.16
CA GLY A 23 -30.00 4.08 -4.55
C GLY A 23 -30.16 3.81 -6.05
N VAL A 24 -30.75 2.67 -6.40
CA VAL A 24 -31.20 2.35 -7.76
C VAL A 24 -32.50 3.11 -8.03
N ALA A 25 -32.46 4.06 -8.95
CA ALA A 25 -33.67 4.73 -9.46
C ALA A 25 -34.38 3.80 -10.45
N ALA A 26 -35.56 3.30 -10.08
CA ALA A 26 -36.47 2.60 -10.99
C ALA A 26 -37.47 3.59 -11.59
N GLY A 27 -37.52 3.65 -12.92
CA GLY A 27 -38.42 4.49 -13.69
C GLY A 27 -39.89 4.05 -13.57
N GLN A 28 -40.79 5.03 -13.58
CA GLN A 28 -42.23 4.81 -13.74
C GLN A 28 -42.60 4.95 -15.22
N GLY A 29 -42.93 3.83 -15.85
CA GLY A 29 -43.73 3.78 -17.07
C GLY A 29 -45.21 3.78 -16.71
N SER A 30 -45.98 4.70 -17.29
CA SER A 30 -47.44 4.76 -17.18
C SER A 30 -48.08 3.90 -18.27
N GLN A 31 -48.99 3.01 -17.86
CA GLN A 31 -49.80 2.17 -18.74
C GLN A 31 -51.18 2.79 -19.01
N GLN A 32 -51.63 2.62 -20.25
CA GLN A 32 -53.00 2.82 -20.74
C GLN A 32 -54.00 1.82 -20.12
N GLY A 33 -55.26 2.28 -19.98
CA GLY A 33 -56.38 1.66 -20.71
C GLY A 33 -57.21 0.56 -20.04
N GLN A 34 -58.38 0.98 -19.52
CA GLN A 34 -59.73 0.39 -19.64
C GLN A 34 -60.05 -1.06 -19.20
N GLY A 35 -61.15 -1.18 -18.45
CA GLY A 35 -62.04 -2.35 -18.52
C GLY A 35 -62.75 -2.73 -17.21
N SER A 36 -63.96 -2.22 -16.99
CA SER A 36 -64.87 -2.71 -15.95
C SER A 36 -65.69 -3.91 -16.45
N LYS A 37 -65.82 -4.97 -15.64
CA LYS A 37 -67.12 -5.53 -15.19
C LYS A 37 -66.99 -6.90 -14.48
N SER A 38 -67.87 -7.04 -13.48
CA SER A 38 -68.55 -8.23 -12.95
C SER A 38 -67.78 -9.28 -12.14
N GLN A 39 -68.30 -9.48 -10.93
CA GLN A 39 -67.97 -10.51 -9.93
C GLN A 39 -69.20 -11.40 -9.71
N PRO A 40 -69.02 -12.73 -9.52
CA PRO A 40 -69.85 -13.51 -8.61
C PRO A 40 -68.98 -14.45 -7.70
N PRO A 41 -69.53 -15.14 -6.67
CA PRO A 41 -69.05 -15.03 -5.29
C PRO A 41 -68.12 -16.15 -4.80
N ALA A 42 -67.61 -15.91 -3.59
CA ALA A 42 -66.57 -16.63 -2.86
C ALA A 42 -66.81 -18.12 -2.59
N GLN A 43 -65.72 -18.89 -2.72
CA GLN A 43 -65.48 -20.17 -2.03
C GLN A 43 -64.29 -20.01 -1.06
N PRO A 44 -64.26 -20.76 0.06
CA PRO A 44 -63.30 -20.54 1.13
C PRO A 44 -61.92 -21.06 0.73
N SER A 45 -60.99 -20.14 0.48
CA SER A 45 -59.58 -20.46 0.19
C SER A 45 -58.77 -20.55 1.48
N ASP A 46 -58.12 -21.69 1.64
CA ASP A 46 -57.08 -21.96 2.63
C ASP A 46 -56.07 -20.80 2.76
N LYS A 47 -55.72 -20.49 4.02
CA LYS A 47 -54.64 -19.55 4.35
C LYS A 47 -53.35 -19.94 3.62
N PRO A 48 -52.75 -19.06 2.81
CA PRO A 48 -51.39 -19.26 2.36
C PRO A 48 -50.46 -19.09 3.57
N LYS A 49 -49.71 -20.13 3.91
CA LYS A 49 -48.53 -19.98 4.77
C LYS A 49 -47.55 -19.08 4.02
N THR A 50 -47.36 -17.86 4.51
CA THR A 50 -46.22 -17.02 4.14
C THR A 50 -44.93 -17.84 4.31
N PRO A 51 -44.07 -17.93 3.30
CA PRO A 51 -42.74 -18.47 3.51
C PRO A 51 -42.02 -17.56 4.51
N GLU A 52 -41.52 -18.17 5.57
CA GLU A 52 -40.70 -17.54 6.58
C GLU A 52 -39.44 -17.03 5.88
N VAL A 53 -39.42 -15.73 5.56
CA VAL A 53 -38.21 -15.07 5.09
C VAL A 53 -37.32 -14.94 6.32
N THR A 54 -36.40 -15.88 6.48
CA THR A 54 -35.27 -15.73 7.41
C THR A 54 -34.63 -14.38 7.08
N PRO A 55 -34.58 -13.41 8.02
CA PRO A 55 -33.94 -12.14 7.75
C PRO A 55 -32.49 -12.44 7.35
N LEU A 56 -32.05 -11.92 6.22
CA LEU A 56 -30.62 -11.79 5.92
C LEU A 56 -30.01 -11.06 7.11
N THR A 57 -29.30 -11.80 7.96
CA THR A 57 -28.41 -11.21 8.95
C THR A 57 -27.34 -10.50 8.16
N LEU A 58 -27.50 -9.19 8.00
CA LEU A 58 -26.38 -8.29 7.75
C LEU A 58 -25.29 -8.71 8.75
N ASP A 59 -24.09 -9.02 8.27
CA ASP A 59 -22.92 -9.23 9.12
C ASP A 59 -22.71 -7.97 9.96
N VAL A 60 -23.37 -7.92 11.12
CA VAL A 60 -23.13 -6.89 12.12
C VAL A 60 -21.76 -7.21 12.70
N PRO A 61 -20.76 -6.31 12.57
CA PRO A 61 -19.46 -6.53 13.17
C PRO A 61 -19.62 -6.88 14.65
N ALA A 62 -18.85 -7.87 15.13
CA ALA A 62 -18.91 -8.30 16.51
C ALA A 62 -18.90 -7.09 17.47
N PRO A 63 -19.77 -7.05 18.49
CA PRO A 63 -19.84 -5.91 19.40
C PRO A 63 -18.50 -5.76 20.13
N VAL A 64 -17.84 -4.61 19.92
CA VAL A 64 -16.62 -4.24 20.64
C VAL A 64 -16.99 -4.11 22.12
N ASN A 65 -16.56 -5.07 22.93
CA ASN A 65 -16.67 -4.92 24.36
C ASN A 65 -15.61 -3.91 24.87
N ALA A 66 -15.84 -3.29 26.02
CA ALA A 66 -14.95 -2.25 26.54
C ALA A 66 -13.49 -2.73 26.71
N GLU A 67 -13.29 -4.04 26.87
CA GLU A 67 -11.97 -4.68 27.01
C GLU A 67 -11.20 -4.72 25.69
N GLU A 68 -11.87 -5.02 24.57
CA GLU A 68 -11.29 -4.97 23.23
C GLU A 68 -10.87 -3.55 22.85
N GLU A 69 -11.73 -2.58 23.11
CA GLU A 69 -11.43 -1.16 22.86
C GLU A 69 -10.21 -0.69 23.67
N ALA A 70 -10.15 -1.05 24.95
CA ALA A 70 -9.02 -0.73 25.81
C ALA A 70 -7.72 -1.41 25.33
N ALA A 71 -7.79 -2.67 24.91
CA ALA A 71 -6.65 -3.40 24.38
C ALA A 71 -6.13 -2.78 23.07
N TYR A 72 -7.03 -2.37 22.18
CA TYR A 72 -6.64 -1.71 20.94
C TYR A 72 -6.00 -0.34 21.20
N LYS A 73 -6.54 0.47 22.12
CA LYS A 73 -5.92 1.74 22.54
C LYS A 73 -4.54 1.53 23.15
N ALA A 74 -4.37 0.50 23.98
CA ALA A 74 -3.07 0.16 24.55
C ALA A 74 -2.06 -0.23 23.45
N PHE A 75 -2.47 -1.01 22.46
CA PHE A 75 -1.66 -1.33 21.28
C PHE A 75 -1.27 -0.07 20.49
N GLN A 76 -2.22 0.84 20.26
CA GLN A 76 -1.96 2.11 19.56
C GLN A 76 -0.93 2.97 20.30
N ALA A 77 -1.01 3.03 21.63
CA ALA A 77 -0.13 3.82 22.48
C ALA A 77 1.34 3.34 22.54
N VAL A 78 1.64 2.14 22.02
CA VAL A 78 3.02 1.65 21.94
C VAL A 78 3.85 2.57 21.05
N ASN A 79 5.02 2.98 21.56
CA ASN A 79 5.98 3.83 20.85
C ASN A 79 6.29 3.25 19.44
N PRO A 80 6.13 4.03 18.35
CA PRO A 80 6.42 3.57 16.99
C PRO A 80 7.86 3.08 16.74
N ASN A 81 8.81 3.44 17.61
CA ASN A 81 10.20 2.98 17.56
C ASN A 81 10.45 1.69 18.35
N ASP A 82 9.50 1.24 19.16
CA ASP A 82 9.58 -0.02 19.90
C ASP A 82 8.90 -1.15 19.11
N ALA A 83 9.57 -1.58 18.04
CA ALA A 83 9.08 -2.62 17.14
C ALA A 83 8.77 -3.92 17.89
N ALA A 84 9.60 -4.28 18.88
CA ALA A 84 9.45 -5.51 19.66
C ALA A 84 8.17 -5.46 20.48
N LYS A 85 7.91 -4.37 21.20
CA LYS A 85 6.67 -4.22 21.96
C LYS A 85 5.45 -4.11 21.05
N LYS A 86 5.59 -3.48 19.88
CA LYS A 86 4.50 -3.39 18.89
C LYS A 86 4.10 -4.76 18.38
N ILE A 87 5.08 -5.62 18.08
CA ILE A 87 4.84 -7.01 17.68
C ILE A 87 4.17 -7.79 18.80
N GLU A 88 4.75 -7.77 20.01
CA GLU A 88 4.22 -8.49 21.18
C GLU A 88 2.75 -8.15 21.45
N THR A 89 2.43 -6.85 21.52
CA THR A 89 1.08 -6.38 21.83
C THR A 89 0.08 -6.60 20.69
N GLY A 90 0.52 -6.46 19.44
CA GLY A 90 -0.32 -6.68 18.27
C GLY A 90 -0.66 -8.15 18.05
N GLU A 91 0.32 -9.05 18.19
CA GLU A 91 0.08 -10.50 18.11
C GLU A 91 -0.85 -10.97 19.24
N ALA A 92 -0.62 -10.49 20.48
CA ALA A 92 -1.49 -10.80 21.61
C ALA A 92 -2.93 -10.29 21.38
N PHE A 93 -3.09 -9.10 20.79
CA PHE A 93 -4.40 -8.58 20.43
C PHE A 93 -5.12 -9.49 19.42
N LEU A 94 -4.45 -9.88 18.34
CA LEU A 94 -5.03 -10.74 17.30
C LEU A 94 -5.36 -12.14 17.82
N GLN A 95 -4.56 -12.68 18.73
CA GLN A 95 -4.83 -13.96 19.37
C GLN A 95 -6.07 -13.89 20.28
N LYS A 96 -6.20 -12.82 21.06
CA LYS A 96 -7.31 -12.64 22.00
C LYS A 96 -8.62 -12.27 21.31
N TYR A 97 -8.55 -11.50 20.23
CA TYR A 97 -9.71 -10.99 19.49
C TYR A 97 -9.64 -11.37 18.00
N PRO A 98 -9.78 -12.68 17.67
CA PRO A 98 -9.61 -13.17 16.30
C PRO A 98 -10.70 -12.69 15.33
N GLU A 99 -11.83 -12.18 15.82
CA GLU A 99 -12.92 -11.60 15.02
C GLU A 99 -13.01 -10.06 15.17
N SER A 100 -11.98 -9.43 15.73
CA SER A 100 -11.96 -7.99 15.93
C SER A 100 -12.11 -7.21 14.63
N ARG A 101 -12.87 -6.11 14.68
CA ARG A 101 -12.89 -5.11 13.61
C ARG A 101 -11.56 -4.36 13.46
N TYR A 102 -10.70 -4.40 14.48
CA TYR A 102 -9.40 -3.75 14.49
C TYR A 102 -8.28 -4.62 13.90
N ARG A 103 -8.60 -5.82 13.40
CA ARG A 103 -7.62 -6.68 12.72
C ARG A 103 -6.84 -5.95 11.61
N PRO A 104 -7.48 -5.24 10.66
CA PRO A 104 -6.72 -4.59 9.59
C PRO A 104 -5.71 -3.55 10.08
N PRO A 105 -6.05 -2.53 10.89
CA PRO A 105 -5.05 -1.57 11.35
C PRO A 105 -3.99 -2.20 12.27
N VAL A 106 -4.29 -3.32 12.96
CA VAL A 106 -3.27 -4.07 13.69
C VAL A 106 -2.31 -4.78 12.73
N TYR A 107 -2.80 -5.46 11.70
CA TYR A 107 -1.96 -6.09 10.68
C TYR A 107 -1.09 -5.06 9.93
N GLY A 108 -1.63 -3.88 9.59
CA GLY A 108 -0.86 -2.83 8.93
C GLY A 108 0.32 -2.35 9.78
N ALA A 109 0.06 -2.09 11.07
CA ALA A 109 1.12 -1.72 12.01
C ALA A 109 2.14 -2.85 12.26
N LEU A 110 1.70 -4.11 12.29
CA LEU A 110 2.60 -5.27 12.39
C LEU A 110 3.47 -5.44 11.15
N THR A 111 2.93 -5.18 9.95
CA THR A 111 3.69 -5.22 8.69
C THR A 111 4.92 -4.31 8.80
N PHE A 112 4.71 -3.07 9.23
CA PHE A 112 5.79 -2.11 9.46
C PHE A 112 6.77 -2.56 10.56
N ALA A 113 6.26 -3.04 11.69
CA ALA A 113 7.11 -3.50 12.79
C ALA A 113 8.00 -4.69 12.39
N TYR A 114 7.50 -5.62 11.58
CA TYR A 114 8.31 -6.73 11.06
C TYR A 114 9.36 -6.30 10.04
N VAL A 115 9.11 -5.24 9.27
CA VAL A 115 10.17 -4.61 8.46
C VAL A 115 11.31 -4.14 9.37
N GLN A 116 11.00 -3.44 10.46
CA GLN A 116 12.00 -2.87 11.37
C GLN A 116 12.89 -3.93 12.03
N VAL A 117 12.34 -5.09 12.39
CA VAL A 117 13.11 -6.21 12.98
C VAL A 117 13.72 -7.16 11.94
N GLY A 118 13.47 -6.93 10.65
CA GLY A 118 14.03 -7.73 9.56
C GLY A 118 13.36 -9.08 9.34
N ASN A 119 12.18 -9.32 9.93
CA ASN A 119 11.44 -10.57 9.75
C ASN A 119 10.54 -10.49 8.51
N MET A 120 11.16 -10.70 7.33
CA MET A 120 10.48 -10.56 6.04
C MET A 120 9.35 -11.57 5.84
N GLN A 121 9.47 -12.78 6.42
CA GLN A 121 8.43 -13.81 6.33
C GLN A 121 7.17 -13.37 7.06
N LYS A 122 7.30 -12.93 8.32
CA LYS A 122 6.15 -12.42 9.09
C LYS A 122 5.59 -11.15 8.52
N MET A 123 6.45 -10.23 8.06
CA MET A 123 6.04 -9.01 7.36
C MET A 123 5.10 -9.33 6.19
N GLN A 124 5.50 -10.28 5.34
CA GLN A 124 4.68 -10.67 4.20
C GLN A 124 3.37 -11.34 4.64
N GLU A 125 3.41 -12.25 5.61
CA GLU A 125 2.23 -12.94 6.13
C GLU A 125 1.17 -11.96 6.65
N VAL A 126 1.55 -11.00 7.50
CA VAL A 126 0.60 -10.04 8.06
C VAL A 126 0.19 -8.96 7.08
N GLY A 127 1.09 -8.52 6.19
CA GLY A 127 0.75 -7.56 5.14
C GLY A 127 -0.25 -8.12 4.13
N GLU A 128 -0.13 -9.40 3.76
CA GLU A 128 -1.12 -10.06 2.90
C GLU A 128 -2.48 -10.23 3.58
N LYS A 129 -2.50 -10.51 4.90
CA LYS A 129 -3.75 -10.53 5.69
C LYS A 129 -4.41 -9.14 5.74
N GLU A 130 -3.61 -8.09 5.87
CA GLU A 130 -4.10 -6.72 5.85
C GLU A 130 -4.71 -6.38 4.49
N ILE A 131 -3.97 -6.58 3.39
CA ILE A 131 -4.44 -6.28 2.03
C ILE A 131 -5.69 -7.09 1.67
N ALA A 132 -5.81 -8.33 2.16
CA ALA A 132 -7.01 -9.13 1.95
C ALA A 132 -8.26 -8.54 2.64
N LEU A 133 -8.08 -7.84 3.77
CA LEU A 133 -9.17 -7.18 4.51
C LEU A 133 -9.39 -5.73 4.06
N THR A 134 -8.34 -5.02 3.67
CA THR A 134 -8.34 -3.64 3.18
C THR A 134 -7.54 -3.52 1.87
N PRO A 135 -8.12 -3.91 0.71
CA PRO A 135 -7.41 -3.83 -0.57
C PRO A 135 -7.01 -2.42 -1.01
N SER A 136 -7.49 -1.39 -0.30
CA SER A 136 -7.23 0.03 -0.56
C SER A 136 -6.26 0.67 0.43
N ASP A 137 -5.65 -0.07 1.37
CA ASP A 137 -4.61 0.50 2.25
C ASP A 137 -3.34 0.77 1.44
N VAL A 138 -3.23 2.01 0.95
CA VAL A 138 -2.09 2.45 0.14
C VAL A 138 -0.77 2.39 0.90
N SER A 139 -0.79 2.47 2.23
CA SER A 139 0.44 2.44 3.05
C SER A 139 1.00 1.03 3.07
N THR A 140 0.16 0.03 3.33
CA THR A 140 0.57 -1.38 3.29
C THR A 140 0.96 -1.79 1.87
N LEU A 141 0.17 -1.43 0.86
CA LEU A 141 0.48 -1.72 -0.54
C LEU A 141 1.84 -1.15 -0.95
N ALA A 142 2.10 0.13 -0.65
CA ALA A 142 3.37 0.77 -0.97
C ALA A 142 4.55 0.18 -0.19
N LEU A 143 4.36 -0.15 1.09
CA LEU A 143 5.38 -0.78 1.93
C LEU A 143 5.76 -2.18 1.40
N MET A 144 4.75 -2.98 1.06
CA MET A 144 4.93 -4.32 0.50
C MET A 144 5.60 -4.25 -0.89
N GLY A 145 5.11 -3.37 -1.76
CA GLY A 145 5.66 -3.12 -3.09
C GLY A 145 7.13 -2.69 -3.07
N GLN A 146 7.52 -1.87 -2.09
CA GLN A 146 8.90 -1.44 -1.91
C GLN A 146 9.80 -2.51 -1.27
N THR A 147 9.28 -3.27 -0.30
CA THR A 147 10.10 -4.14 0.55
C THR A 147 10.37 -5.50 -0.08
N LEU A 148 9.36 -6.13 -0.71
CA LEU A 148 9.51 -7.44 -1.36
C LEU A 148 10.67 -7.51 -2.38
N PRO A 149 10.85 -6.55 -3.30
CA PRO A 149 11.94 -6.62 -4.29
C PRO A 149 13.32 -6.30 -3.69
N ARG A 150 13.38 -5.77 -2.45
CA ARG A 150 14.64 -5.56 -1.71
C ARG A 150 15.13 -6.85 -1.04
N SER A 151 14.23 -7.67 -0.52
CA SER A 151 14.55 -8.99 0.06
C SER A 151 14.63 -10.12 -0.98
N TRP A 152 14.30 -9.83 -2.23
CA TRP A 152 14.32 -10.75 -3.37
C TRP A 152 15.70 -11.39 -3.61
N LYS A 153 15.67 -12.69 -3.93
CA LYS A 153 16.83 -13.48 -4.36
C LYS A 153 16.45 -14.19 -5.67
N SER A 154 17.27 -14.01 -6.72
CA SER A 154 17.01 -14.62 -8.03
C SER A 154 16.98 -16.15 -8.01
N SER A 155 17.66 -16.78 -7.06
CA SER A 155 17.72 -18.23 -6.92
C SER A 155 16.54 -18.83 -6.13
N ALA A 156 15.66 -18.01 -5.55
CA ALA A 156 14.51 -18.50 -4.80
C ALA A 156 13.46 -19.12 -5.75
N PRO A 157 12.78 -20.20 -5.35
CA PRO A 157 11.79 -20.86 -6.21
C PRO A 157 10.58 -19.95 -6.55
N ASP A 158 10.27 -19.01 -5.68
CA ASP A 158 9.17 -18.04 -5.80
C ASP A 158 9.64 -16.66 -6.30
N ALA A 159 10.90 -16.52 -6.76
CA ALA A 159 11.51 -15.25 -7.14
C ALA A 159 10.65 -14.41 -8.11
N MET A 160 10.06 -15.06 -9.12
CA MET A 160 9.21 -14.37 -10.10
C MET A 160 7.86 -13.93 -9.50
N GLN A 161 7.30 -14.74 -8.61
CA GLN A 161 6.02 -14.48 -7.94
C GLN A 161 6.16 -13.31 -6.97
N VAL A 162 7.29 -13.24 -6.24
CA VAL A 162 7.61 -12.11 -5.36
C VAL A 162 7.65 -10.79 -6.13
N LEU A 163 8.33 -10.76 -7.29
CA LEU A 163 8.37 -9.54 -8.12
C LEU A 163 7.00 -9.19 -8.73
N ALA A 164 6.19 -10.20 -9.09
CA ALA A 164 4.85 -9.97 -9.60
C ALA A 164 3.91 -9.37 -8.55
N LYS A 165 3.93 -9.89 -7.32
CA LYS A 165 3.20 -9.31 -6.17
C LYS A 165 3.65 -7.88 -5.89
N ALA A 166 4.97 -7.65 -5.84
CA ALA A 166 5.51 -6.31 -5.60
C ALA A 166 5.05 -5.29 -6.65
N GLU A 167 5.10 -5.67 -7.94
CA GLU A 167 4.59 -4.83 -9.02
C GLU A 167 3.10 -4.53 -8.87
N GLN A 168 2.29 -5.54 -8.57
CA GLN A 168 0.86 -5.38 -8.36
C GLN A 168 0.58 -4.38 -7.23
N TYR A 169 1.21 -4.57 -6.07
CA TYR A 169 1.00 -3.70 -4.91
C TYR A 169 1.45 -2.26 -5.18
N SER A 170 2.61 -2.07 -5.82
CA SER A 170 3.07 -0.74 -6.21
C SER A 170 2.10 -0.05 -7.19
N LYS A 171 1.62 -0.76 -8.22
CA LYS A 171 0.67 -0.20 -9.19
C LYS A 171 -0.67 0.17 -8.52
N GLN A 172 -1.19 -0.70 -7.66
CA GLN A 172 -2.42 -0.42 -6.91
C GLN A 172 -2.26 0.79 -5.99
N ALA A 173 -1.14 0.92 -5.28
CA ALA A 173 -0.88 2.09 -4.45
C ALA A 173 -0.83 3.39 -5.27
N ILE A 174 -0.17 3.37 -6.44
CA ILE A 174 -0.09 4.53 -7.36
C ILE A 174 -1.47 4.93 -7.87
N GLU A 175 -2.32 3.96 -8.21
CA GLU A 175 -3.67 4.20 -8.73
C GLU A 175 -4.61 4.73 -7.65
N ILE A 176 -4.57 4.17 -6.44
CA ILE A 176 -5.52 4.48 -5.37
C ILE A 176 -5.16 5.77 -4.64
N ALA A 177 -3.88 6.04 -4.38
CA ALA A 177 -3.41 7.19 -3.60
C ALA A 177 -4.01 8.56 -4.02
N PRO A 178 -4.12 8.93 -5.31
CA PRO A 178 -4.72 10.20 -5.71
C PRO A 178 -6.24 10.26 -5.52
N THR A 179 -6.91 9.12 -5.36
CA THR A 179 -8.37 9.02 -5.17
C THR A 179 -8.79 9.11 -3.70
N LEU A 180 -7.82 9.02 -2.78
CA LEU A 180 -8.10 9.04 -1.35
C LEU A 180 -8.68 10.40 -0.93
N SER A 181 -9.73 10.33 -0.12
CA SER A 181 -10.29 11.50 0.56
C SER A 181 -9.56 11.71 1.88
N ARG A 182 -9.27 12.96 2.21
CA ARG A 182 -8.67 13.32 3.50
C ARG A 182 -9.59 12.90 4.64
N PRO A 183 -9.10 12.14 5.63
CA PRO A 183 -9.84 11.88 6.86
C PRO A 183 -10.15 13.17 7.63
N GLU A 184 -11.35 13.31 8.20
CA GLU A 184 -11.78 14.54 8.91
C GLU A 184 -10.83 14.94 10.04
N ASN A 185 -10.21 13.94 10.68
CA ASN A 185 -9.31 14.07 11.82
C ASN A 185 -7.83 14.30 11.45
N MET A 186 -7.54 14.56 10.17
CA MET A 186 -6.17 14.74 9.66
C MET A 186 -6.05 16.12 8.99
N THR A 187 -4.96 16.86 9.22
CA THR A 187 -4.75 18.12 8.50
C THR A 187 -4.45 17.84 7.02
N GLU A 188 -4.68 18.83 6.15
CA GLU A 188 -4.38 18.69 4.71
C GLU A 188 -2.88 18.41 4.48
N GLU A 189 -2.01 19.07 5.25
CA GLU A 189 -0.57 18.90 5.16
C GLU A 189 -0.15 17.49 5.56
N ALA A 190 -0.71 16.97 6.66
CA ALA A 190 -0.43 15.61 7.10
C ALA A 190 -0.93 14.60 6.07
N PHE A 191 -2.13 14.81 5.52
CA PHE A 191 -2.70 13.93 4.50
C PHE A 191 -1.90 13.93 3.20
N ALA A 192 -1.55 15.11 2.70
CA ALA A 192 -0.70 15.25 1.53
C ALA A 192 0.69 14.62 1.75
N SER A 193 1.28 14.81 2.93
CA SER A 193 2.55 14.19 3.31
C SER A 193 2.47 12.66 3.30
N ALA A 194 1.46 12.07 3.96
CA ALA A 194 1.27 10.62 3.98
C ALA A 194 1.02 10.04 2.58
N ARG A 195 0.17 10.70 1.78
CA ARG A 195 -0.09 10.33 0.38
C ARG A 195 1.19 10.37 -0.45
N ASN A 196 1.97 11.45 -0.33
CA ASN A 196 3.22 11.60 -1.06
C ASN A 196 4.26 10.55 -0.63
N GLN A 197 4.34 10.24 0.67
CA GLN A 197 5.22 9.19 1.16
C GLN A 197 4.84 7.81 0.59
N ALA A 198 3.55 7.47 0.57
CA ALA A 198 3.08 6.23 -0.04
C ALA A 198 3.38 6.18 -1.55
N LEU A 199 3.14 7.26 -2.28
CA LEU A 199 3.47 7.34 -3.71
C LEU A 199 4.97 7.20 -3.97
N ALA A 200 5.82 7.89 -3.20
CA ALA A 200 7.27 7.78 -3.34
C ALA A 200 7.75 6.34 -3.09
N MET A 201 7.22 5.66 -2.07
CA MET A 201 7.51 4.25 -1.81
C MET A 201 7.02 3.33 -2.94
N ALA A 202 5.81 3.55 -3.44
CA ALA A 202 5.22 2.72 -4.49
C ALA A 202 5.99 2.84 -5.81
N HIS A 203 6.33 4.06 -6.25
CA HIS A 203 7.16 4.33 -7.42
C HIS A 203 8.58 3.77 -7.26
N SER A 204 9.18 3.91 -6.07
CA SER A 204 10.49 3.31 -5.74
C SER A 204 10.46 1.78 -5.86
N GLY A 205 9.41 1.15 -5.32
CA GLY A 205 9.20 -0.29 -5.43
C GLY A 205 9.03 -0.76 -6.87
N LEU A 206 8.20 -0.06 -7.66
CA LEU A 206 7.95 -0.41 -9.06
C LEU A 206 9.22 -0.27 -9.90
N GLY A 207 9.96 0.84 -9.74
CA GLY A 207 11.25 1.04 -10.38
C GLY A 207 12.24 -0.06 -10.03
N LEU A 208 12.34 -0.46 -8.76
CA LEU A 208 13.20 -1.57 -8.36
C LEU A 208 12.75 -2.92 -8.96
N VAL A 209 11.45 -3.21 -9.04
CA VAL A 209 10.95 -4.41 -9.71
C VAL A 209 11.38 -4.43 -11.18
N TYR A 210 11.24 -3.32 -11.89
CA TYR A 210 11.68 -3.21 -13.27
C TYR A 210 13.19 -3.38 -13.41
N VAL A 211 14.01 -2.79 -12.53
CA VAL A 211 15.46 -3.06 -12.48
C VAL A 211 15.76 -4.55 -12.30
N ARG A 212 15.11 -5.22 -11.34
CA ARG A 212 15.32 -6.66 -11.08
C ARG A 212 14.97 -7.53 -12.29
N ARG A 213 14.06 -7.07 -13.15
CA ARG A 213 13.66 -7.74 -14.39
C ARG A 213 14.45 -7.30 -15.62
N GLY A 214 15.45 -6.43 -15.48
CA GLY A 214 16.22 -5.88 -16.60
C GLY A 214 15.47 -4.87 -17.46
N LYS A 215 14.29 -4.43 -17.02
CA LYS A 215 13.42 -3.45 -17.68
C LYS A 215 13.87 -2.03 -17.36
N HIS A 216 15.09 -1.68 -17.77
CA HIS A 216 15.74 -0.45 -17.32
C HIS A 216 15.06 0.82 -17.86
N ALA A 217 14.55 0.79 -19.09
CA ALA A 217 13.82 1.91 -19.67
C ALA A 217 12.51 2.19 -18.91
N GLU A 218 11.76 1.14 -18.54
CA GLU A 218 10.54 1.29 -17.73
C GLU A 218 10.83 1.70 -16.28
N ALA A 219 12.00 1.37 -15.75
CA ALA A 219 12.39 1.72 -14.38
C ALA A 219 12.67 3.22 -14.19
N ILE A 220 13.21 3.90 -15.20
CA ILE A 220 13.61 5.31 -15.13
C ILE A 220 12.45 6.22 -14.69
N PRO A 221 11.30 6.28 -15.38
CA PRO A 221 10.22 7.20 -15.01
C PRO A 221 9.68 6.95 -13.58
N GLU A 222 9.66 5.69 -13.14
CA GLU A 222 9.21 5.34 -11.80
C GLU A 222 10.21 5.82 -10.73
N LEU A 223 11.51 5.61 -10.96
CA LEU A 223 12.56 6.09 -10.05
C LEU A 223 12.64 7.62 -10.01
N GLU A 224 12.45 8.29 -11.14
CA GLU A 224 12.37 9.75 -11.22
C GLU A 224 11.19 10.29 -10.39
N GLN A 225 10.02 9.67 -10.53
CA GLN A 225 8.85 10.08 -9.76
C GLN A 225 9.04 9.84 -8.26
N ALA A 226 9.68 8.72 -7.88
CA ALA A 226 10.00 8.44 -6.48
C ALA A 226 10.89 9.53 -5.85
N VAL A 227 12.00 9.92 -6.51
CA VAL A 227 12.92 10.94 -5.98
C VAL A 227 12.37 12.37 -6.08
N LYS A 228 11.41 12.60 -6.97
CA LYS A 228 10.73 13.90 -7.11
C LYS A 228 9.70 14.14 -6.00
N ILE A 229 8.96 13.10 -5.61
CA ILE A 229 7.93 13.20 -4.58
C ILE A 229 8.55 13.22 -3.18
N ASP A 230 9.59 12.40 -2.95
CA ASP A 230 10.19 12.23 -1.63
C ASP A 230 10.98 13.47 -1.21
N PRO A 231 10.64 14.15 -0.10
CA PRO A 231 11.45 15.25 0.42
C PRO A 231 12.81 14.78 0.96
N ASN A 232 12.96 13.49 1.27
CA ASN A 232 14.21 12.88 1.71
C ASN A 232 14.43 11.51 1.02
N PRO A 233 14.74 11.52 -0.30
CA PRO A 233 14.85 10.30 -1.09
C PRO A 233 15.81 9.28 -0.50
N ASP A 234 15.46 7.99 -0.56
CA ASP A 234 16.41 6.90 -0.30
C ASP A 234 17.59 6.99 -1.31
N PRO A 235 18.87 7.04 -0.86
CA PRO A 235 20.03 7.04 -1.76
C PRO A 235 20.02 5.89 -2.77
N VAL A 236 19.38 4.76 -2.42
CA VAL A 236 19.20 3.62 -3.32
C VAL A 236 18.42 4.02 -4.58
N ASN A 237 17.42 4.90 -4.49
CA ASN A 237 16.64 5.33 -5.67
C ASN A 237 17.52 6.11 -6.66
N TYR A 238 18.36 7.03 -6.19
CA TYR A 238 19.31 7.74 -7.05
C TYR A 238 20.37 6.81 -7.64
N TYR A 239 20.85 5.83 -6.86
CA TYR A 239 21.78 4.84 -7.36
C TYR A 239 21.16 3.97 -8.47
N LEU A 240 19.93 3.48 -8.28
CA LEU A 240 19.21 2.71 -9.28
C LEU A 240 18.91 3.54 -10.53
N LEU A 241 18.56 4.82 -10.35
CA LEU A 241 18.36 5.75 -11.46
C LEU A 241 19.67 5.94 -12.25
N GLY A 242 20.81 6.04 -11.56
CA GLY A 242 22.12 6.09 -12.21
C GLY A 242 22.45 4.82 -12.98
N ILE A 243 22.19 3.64 -12.39
CA ILE A 243 22.46 2.35 -13.03
C ILE A 243 21.57 2.15 -14.26
N THR A 244 20.28 2.44 -14.14
CA THR A 244 19.31 2.30 -15.26
C THR A 244 19.70 3.20 -16.42
N ASN A 245 19.91 4.51 -16.16
CA ASN A 245 20.38 5.46 -17.18
C ASN A 245 21.71 5.04 -17.81
N LYS A 246 22.66 4.51 -17.02
CA LYS A 246 23.95 4.05 -17.56
C LYS A 246 23.76 2.87 -18.51
N ILE A 247 22.88 1.91 -18.17
CA ILE A 247 22.61 0.73 -18.99
C ILE A 247 21.86 1.10 -20.28
N THR A 248 20.98 2.11 -20.22
CA THR A 248 20.26 2.63 -21.38
C THR A 248 21.05 3.70 -22.14
N SER A 249 22.35 3.87 -21.83
CA SER A 249 23.25 4.83 -22.48
C SER A 249 22.85 6.30 -22.33
N HIS A 250 22.04 6.66 -21.33
CA HIS A 250 21.77 8.03 -20.91
C HIS A 250 22.87 8.50 -19.94
N PHE A 251 24.11 8.61 -20.41
CA PHE A 251 25.28 8.77 -19.54
C PHE A 251 25.28 10.06 -18.70
N ASP A 252 24.82 11.18 -19.24
CA ASP A 252 24.76 12.44 -18.50
C ASP A 252 23.76 12.38 -17.34
N ASP A 253 22.58 11.78 -17.58
CA ASP A 253 21.56 11.58 -16.56
C ASP A 253 22.05 10.56 -15.51
N ALA A 254 22.80 9.54 -15.93
CA ALA A 254 23.45 8.61 -15.02
C ALA A 254 24.45 9.31 -14.08
N VAL A 255 25.33 10.16 -14.62
CA VAL A 255 26.28 10.97 -13.83
C VAL A 255 25.54 11.87 -12.85
N ALA A 256 24.47 12.55 -13.29
CA ALA A 256 23.66 13.41 -12.43
C ALA A 256 23.04 12.64 -11.25
N ALA A 257 22.43 11.47 -11.53
CA ALA A 257 21.82 10.62 -10.51
C ALA A 257 22.87 10.06 -9.52
N PHE A 258 24.02 9.58 -10.01
CA PHE A 258 25.09 9.13 -9.12
C PHE A 258 25.68 10.25 -8.26
N ASN A 259 25.81 11.47 -8.79
CA ASN A 259 26.26 12.61 -8.01
C ASN A 259 25.26 12.98 -6.90
N LYS A 260 23.95 12.91 -7.17
CA LYS A 260 22.92 13.07 -6.14
C LYS A 260 23.07 12.00 -5.06
N CYS A 261 23.22 10.72 -5.42
CA CYS A 261 23.50 9.66 -4.46
C CYS A 261 24.79 9.93 -3.64
N ALA A 262 25.88 10.31 -4.30
CA ALA A 262 27.18 10.56 -3.67
C ALA A 262 27.18 11.75 -2.71
N ALA A 263 26.29 12.73 -2.92
CA ALA A 263 26.12 13.86 -2.00
C ALA A 263 25.44 13.44 -0.69
N MET A 264 24.77 12.29 -0.65
CA MET A 264 24.08 11.80 0.54
C MET A 264 25.03 11.03 1.46
N THR A 265 25.11 11.43 2.73
CA THR A 265 25.96 10.75 3.71
C THR A 265 25.46 9.33 3.97
N GLY A 266 26.27 8.32 3.67
CA GLY A 266 25.92 6.93 3.90
C GLY A 266 26.89 5.92 3.29
N PRO A 267 26.65 4.61 3.48
CA PRO A 267 27.54 3.56 2.99
C PRO A 267 27.68 3.55 1.46
N MET A 268 26.69 4.08 0.72
CA MET A 268 26.70 4.13 -0.74
C MET A 268 27.51 5.28 -1.34
N GLN A 269 27.94 6.26 -0.53
CA GLN A 269 28.59 7.47 -1.04
C GLN A 269 29.82 7.15 -1.91
N GLY A 270 30.70 6.25 -1.44
CA GLY A 270 31.89 5.84 -2.19
C GLY A 270 31.52 5.13 -3.50
N THR A 271 30.62 4.15 -3.44
CA THR A 271 30.13 3.43 -4.62
C THR A 271 29.52 4.38 -5.66
N CYS A 272 28.72 5.36 -5.24
CA CYS A 272 28.11 6.33 -6.13
C CYS A 272 29.15 7.26 -6.78
N LYS A 273 30.21 7.67 -6.07
CA LYS A 273 31.31 8.43 -6.68
C LYS A 273 32.01 7.64 -7.79
N THR A 274 32.37 6.39 -7.52
CA THR A 274 33.00 5.53 -8.53
C THR A 274 32.09 5.33 -9.75
N GLN A 275 30.80 5.10 -9.53
CA GLN A 275 29.85 4.92 -10.65
C GLN A 275 29.64 6.21 -11.46
N ALA A 276 29.70 7.40 -10.84
CA ALA A 276 29.66 8.67 -11.56
C ALA A 276 30.88 8.83 -12.48
N GLU A 277 32.08 8.48 -12.01
CA GLU A 277 33.30 8.52 -12.83
C GLU A 277 33.24 7.51 -13.98
N ASP A 278 32.75 6.30 -13.72
CA ASP A 278 32.59 5.27 -14.75
C ASP A 278 31.60 5.71 -15.83
N ALA A 279 30.43 6.23 -15.44
CA ALA A 279 29.44 6.76 -16.37
C ALA A 279 30.00 7.94 -17.21
N LYS A 280 30.79 8.82 -16.60
CA LYS A 280 31.45 9.93 -17.29
C LYS A 280 32.45 9.43 -18.36
N LYS A 281 33.23 8.40 -18.05
CA LYS A 281 34.17 7.78 -19.03
C LYS A 281 33.43 7.15 -20.20
N LEU A 282 32.29 6.49 -19.93
CA LEU A 282 31.44 5.93 -20.99
C LEU A 282 30.87 7.03 -21.89
N GLY A 283 30.32 8.11 -21.33
CA GLY A 283 29.80 9.25 -22.11
C GLY A 283 30.85 9.98 -22.94
N ALA A 284 32.13 9.91 -22.56
CA ALA A 284 33.23 10.47 -23.36
C ALA A 284 33.67 9.58 -24.55
N THR A 285 33.28 8.30 -24.54
CA THR A 285 33.74 7.30 -25.52
C THR A 285 32.60 6.67 -26.34
N GLN A 286 31.35 6.90 -25.94
CA GLN A 286 30.15 6.32 -26.54
C GLN A 286 29.10 7.42 -26.76
N LEU A 287 28.27 7.24 -27.79
CA LEU A 287 27.14 8.14 -28.04
C LEU A 287 26.04 7.88 -27.01
N SER A 288 25.51 8.95 -26.42
CA SER A 288 24.34 8.86 -25.56
C SER A 288 23.10 8.49 -26.38
N ALA A 289 22.22 7.67 -25.80
CA ALA A 289 20.91 7.42 -26.39
C ALA A 289 20.04 8.69 -26.34
N PRO A 290 19.13 8.89 -27.32
CA PRO A 290 18.13 9.95 -27.22
C PRO A 290 17.24 9.75 -25.98
N LYS A 291 16.78 10.88 -25.43
CA LYS A 291 15.80 10.90 -24.33
C LYS A 291 14.42 10.52 -24.83
#